data_AF-A0A239DPD3-F1
#
_entry.id   AF-A0A239DPD3-F1
#
_cell.length_a   1.000
_cell.length_b   1.000
_cell.length_c   1.000
_cell.angle_alpha   90.00
_cell.angle_beta   90.00
_cell.angle_gamma   90.00
#
_symmetry.space_group_name_H-M   'P 1'
#
loop_
_entity.id
_entity.type
_entity.pdbx_description
1 polymer ?
#
loop_
_entity_poly.entity_id
_entity_poly.type
_entity_poly.pdbx_seq_one_letter_code
_entity_poly.pdbx_strand_id
1 'polypeptide(L)'
;MSEDAEFEALLKALELEFSDRLPAILHDIAASLDTLRAAPADAEALETAYRQLHSLAGSAGTFGMPDLGLEAKELERMVTAARAAGRLEAADISHLEQGLTALKRYMA
;
A
#
# COMPACT_ATOMS: atom_id res chain seq x y z
N MET A 1 17.30 14.97 29.80
CA MET A 1 16.88 13.87 28.91
C MET A 1 17.99 13.65 27.90
N SER A 2 18.27 12.41 27.47
CA SER A 2 19.35 12.13 26.51
C SER A 2 18.86 12.35 25.08
N GLU A 3 19.78 12.68 24.17
CA GLU A 3 19.55 12.84 22.72
C GLU A 3 18.90 11.57 22.12
N ASP A 4 19.30 10.40 22.60
CA ASP A 4 18.71 9.10 22.24
C ASP A 4 17.20 9.02 22.58
N ALA A 5 16.78 9.56 23.72
CA ALA A 5 15.38 9.50 24.15
C ALA A 5 14.48 10.41 23.30
N GLU A 6 15.02 11.53 22.79
CA GLU A 6 14.29 12.43 21.89
C GLU A 6 14.17 11.83 20.49
N PHE A 7 15.22 11.16 20.00
CA PHE A 7 15.19 10.44 18.72
C PHE A 7 14.19 9.28 18.72
N GLU A 8 14.18 8.46 19.76
CA GLU A 8 13.20 7.38 19.93
C GLU A 8 11.76 7.90 20.03
N ALA A 9 11.55 9.06 20.67
CA ALA A 9 10.24 9.69 20.74
C ALA A 9 9.76 10.19 19.36
N LEU A 10 10.68 10.73 18.54
CA LEU A 10 10.37 11.15 17.17
C LEU A 10 10.00 9.95 16.29
N LEU A 11 10.77 8.85 16.37
CA LEU A 11 10.46 7.62 15.64
C LEU A 11 9.07 7.09 15.99
N LYS A 12 8.74 7.02 17.29
CA LYS A 12 7.40 6.62 17.74
C LYS A 12 6.28 7.53 17.24
N ALA A 13 6.51 8.84 17.20
CA ALA A 13 5.51 9.78 16.69
C ALA A 13 5.24 9.55 15.19
N LEU A 14 6.29 9.28 14.42
CA LEU A 14 6.19 8.97 12.99
C LEU A 14 5.50 7.61 12.74
N GLU A 15 5.82 6.59 13.54
CA GLU A 15 5.12 5.29 13.54
C GLU A 15 3.61 5.45 13.78
N LEU A 16 3.24 6.27 14.77
CA LEU A 16 1.84 6.51 15.12
C LEU A 16 1.10 7.25 14.02
N GLU A 17 1.68 8.33 13.48
CA GLU A 17 1.09 9.07 12.36
C GLU A 17 0.90 8.17 11.12
N PHE A 18 1.88 7.33 10.84
CA PHE A 18 1.80 6.38 9.74
C PHE A 18 0.68 5.37 9.97
N SER A 19 0.59 4.78 11.16
CA SER A 19 -0.46 3.84 11.54
C SER A 19 -1.87 4.44 11.42
N ASP A 20 -2.05 5.70 11.85
CA ASP A 20 -3.32 6.42 11.74
C ASP A 20 -3.77 6.62 10.28
N ARG A 21 -2.82 6.71 9.35
CA ARG A 21 -3.09 6.91 7.92
C ARG A 21 -3.31 5.60 7.16
N LEU A 22 -2.78 4.48 7.65
CA LEU A 22 -2.91 3.16 7.01
C LEU A 22 -4.36 2.78 6.64
N PRO A 23 -5.37 2.91 7.53
CA PRO A 23 -6.74 2.56 7.18
C PRO A 23 -7.25 3.25 5.91
N ALA A 24 -6.99 4.55 5.77
CA ALA A 24 -7.42 5.33 4.62
C ALA A 24 -6.69 4.90 3.34
N ILE A 25 -5.39 4.66 3.43
CA ILE A 25 -4.59 4.15 2.30
C ILE A 25 -5.12 2.80 1.82
N LEU A 26 -5.36 1.85 2.73
CA LEU A 26 -5.86 0.52 2.36
C LEU A 26 -7.30 0.55 1.81
N HIS A 27 -8.13 1.47 2.32
CA HIS A 27 -9.48 1.70 1.80
C HIS A 27 -9.45 2.16 0.34
N ASP A 28 -8.62 3.13 0.02
CA ASP A 28 -8.55 3.70 -1.33
C ASP A 28 -7.92 2.71 -2.35
N ILE A 29 -6.98 1.88 -1.90
CA ILE A 29 -6.47 0.76 -2.71
C ILE A 29 -7.63 -0.21 -3.00
N ALA A 30 -8.45 -0.56 -2.00
CA ALA A 30 -9.60 -1.43 -2.19
C ALA A 30 -10.59 -0.85 -3.22
N ALA A 31 -10.94 0.43 -3.09
CA ALA A 31 -11.86 1.10 -4.02
C ALA A 31 -11.31 1.14 -5.46
N SER A 32 -9.99 1.31 -5.60
CA SER A 32 -9.32 1.25 -6.91
C SER A 32 -9.41 -0.16 -7.51
N LEU A 33 -9.19 -1.21 -6.71
CA LEU A 33 -9.33 -2.60 -7.17
C LEU A 33 -10.77 -2.95 -7.54
N ASP A 34 -11.77 -2.49 -6.79
CA ASP A 34 -13.19 -2.67 -7.13
C ASP A 34 -13.53 -2.00 -8.48
N THR A 35 -12.98 -0.81 -8.73
CA THR A 35 -13.13 -0.13 -10.02
C THR A 35 -12.47 -0.92 -11.14
N LEU A 36 -11.24 -1.41 -10.93
CA LEU A 36 -10.52 -2.22 -11.92
C LEU A 36 -11.17 -3.57 -12.18
N ARG A 37 -11.93 -4.11 -11.24
CA ARG A 37 -12.73 -5.31 -11.43
C ARG A 37 -13.85 -5.09 -12.45
N ALA A 38 -14.49 -3.92 -12.43
CA ALA A 38 -15.51 -3.56 -13.40
C ALA A 38 -14.93 -3.02 -14.72
N ALA A 39 -13.84 -2.26 -14.63
CA ALA A 39 -13.16 -1.60 -15.74
C ALA A 39 -11.64 -1.84 -15.69
N PRO A 40 -11.14 -3.01 -16.16
CA PRO A 40 -9.74 -3.38 -15.96
C PRO A 40 -8.71 -2.51 -16.68
N ALA A 41 -9.14 -1.67 -17.62
CA ALA A 41 -8.29 -0.71 -18.34
C ALA A 41 -8.49 0.73 -17.85
N ASP A 42 -9.13 0.94 -16.70
CA ASP A 42 -9.29 2.26 -16.12
C ASP A 42 -7.92 2.81 -15.67
N ALA A 43 -7.42 3.79 -16.43
CA ALA A 43 -6.10 4.35 -16.21
C ALA A 43 -6.00 5.14 -14.90
N GLU A 44 -7.10 5.76 -14.44
CA GLU A 44 -7.12 6.54 -13.20
C GLU A 44 -7.10 5.62 -11.97
N ALA A 45 -7.84 4.52 -12.03
CA ALA A 45 -7.84 3.50 -10.98
C ALA A 45 -6.48 2.77 -10.92
N LEU A 46 -5.87 2.43 -12.06
CA LEU A 46 -4.51 1.87 -12.12
C LEU A 46 -3.47 2.82 -11.52
N GLU A 47 -3.54 4.10 -11.87
CA GLU A 47 -2.65 5.14 -11.37
C GLU A 47 -2.81 5.34 -9.85
N THR A 48 -4.06 5.38 -9.37
CA THR A 48 -4.35 5.57 -7.94
C THR A 48 -3.84 4.40 -7.11
N ALA A 49 -4.13 3.16 -7.52
CA ALA A 49 -3.61 1.96 -6.87
C ALA A 49 -2.07 1.97 -6.83
N TYR A 50 -1.41 2.33 -7.94
CA TYR A 50 0.04 2.42 -8.01
C TYR A 50 0.60 3.44 -7.02
N ARG A 51 0.09 4.68 -7.01
CA ARG A 51 0.61 5.74 -6.12
C ARG A 51 0.49 5.36 -4.65
N GLN A 52 -0.62 4.74 -4.26
CA GLN A 52 -0.84 4.34 -2.88
C GLN A 52 0.06 3.19 -2.46
N LEU A 53 0.21 2.17 -3.31
CA LEU A 53 1.15 1.07 -3.07
C LEU A 53 2.60 1.54 -3.05
N HIS A 54 2.98 2.44 -3.96
CA HIS A 54 4.32 3.05 -3.98
C HIS A 54 4.61 3.84 -2.70
N SER A 55 3.66 4.69 -2.29
CA SER A 55 3.80 5.43 -1.03
C SER A 55 3.89 4.49 0.16
N LEU A 56 3.07 3.43 0.20
CA LEU A 56 3.08 2.45 1.27
C LEU A 56 4.39 1.67 1.32
N ALA A 57 4.87 1.17 0.19
CA ALA A 57 6.14 0.44 0.07
C ALA A 57 7.35 1.29 0.48
N GLY A 58 7.36 2.58 0.14
CA GLY A 58 8.45 3.50 0.50
C GLY A 58 8.43 3.97 1.95
N SER A 59 7.24 4.17 2.52
CA SER A 59 7.09 4.72 3.88
C SER A 59 7.10 3.67 4.97
N ALA A 60 6.52 2.49 4.74
CA ALA A 60 6.41 1.43 5.75
C ALA A 60 7.79 0.97 6.28
N GLY A 61 8.80 0.84 5.41
CA GLY A 61 10.16 0.49 5.83
C GLY A 61 10.86 1.59 6.64
N THR A 62 10.44 2.85 6.49
CA THR A 62 11.00 4.00 7.23
C THR A 62 10.36 4.12 8.62
N PHE A 63 9.10 3.70 8.76
CA PHE A 63 8.29 3.89 9.97
C PHE A 63 8.02 2.55 10.69
N GLY A 64 9.02 1.67 10.75
CA GLY A 64 8.99 0.48 11.62
C GLY A 64 8.12 -0.70 11.17
N MET A 65 7.58 -0.66 9.95
CA MET A 65 6.74 -1.74 9.38
C MET A 65 7.39 -2.36 8.12
N PRO A 66 8.59 -2.95 8.21
CA PRO A 66 9.32 -3.44 7.04
C PRO A 66 8.58 -4.53 6.27
N ASP A 67 7.91 -5.46 6.96
CA ASP A 67 7.17 -6.56 6.32
C ASP A 67 5.96 -6.05 5.53
N LEU A 68 5.24 -5.06 6.08
CA LEU A 68 4.16 -4.34 5.38
C LEU A 68 4.70 -3.67 4.10
N GLY A 69 5.87 -3.05 4.17
CA GLY A 69 6.52 -2.42 3.03
C GLY A 69 6.92 -3.40 1.94
N LEU A 70 7.41 -4.59 2.33
CA LEU A 70 7.74 -5.66 1.39
C LEU A 70 6.49 -6.20 0.68
N GLU A 71 5.41 -6.47 1.43
CA GLU A 71 4.15 -6.90 0.84
C GLU A 71 3.57 -5.84 -0.12
N ALA A 72 3.55 -4.57 0.29
CA ALA A 72 3.09 -3.47 -0.55
C ALA A 72 3.89 -3.35 -1.85
N LYS A 73 5.21 -3.60 -1.79
CA LYS A 73 6.11 -3.56 -2.94
C LYS A 73 5.83 -4.69 -3.95
N GLU A 74 5.45 -5.87 -3.49
CA GLU A 74 5.06 -6.95 -4.40
C GLU A 74 3.76 -6.58 -5.15
N LEU A 75 2.77 -6.02 -4.45
CA LEU A 75 1.55 -5.53 -5.10
C LEU A 75 1.83 -4.35 -6.04
N GLU A 76 2.72 -3.43 -5.67
CA GLU A 76 3.15 -2.31 -6.53
C GLU A 76 3.70 -2.80 -7.87
N ARG A 77 4.51 -3.86 -7.86
CA ARG A 77 5.07 -4.46 -9.09
C ARG A 77 3.99 -4.97 -10.02
N MET A 78 2.96 -5.62 -9.48
CA MET A 78 1.84 -6.13 -10.26
C MET A 78 1.06 -4.97 -10.92
N VAL A 79 0.74 -3.92 -10.16
CA VAL A 79 0.05 -2.74 -10.71
C VAL A 79 0.92 -2.00 -11.71
N THR A 80 2.24 -1.96 -11.51
CA THR A 80 3.19 -1.38 -12.47
C THR A 80 3.18 -2.14 -13.80
N ALA A 81 3.18 -3.48 -13.76
CA ALA A 81 3.07 -4.30 -14.96
C ALA A 81 1.74 -4.07 -15.69
N ALA A 82 0.63 -3.99 -14.94
CA ALA A 82 -0.70 -3.70 -15.49
C ALA A 82 -0.78 -2.30 -16.13
N ARG A 83 -0.15 -1.29 -15.53
CA ARG A 83 -0.04 0.06 -16.12
C ARG A 83 0.72 0.04 -17.44
N ALA A 84 1.83 -0.69 -17.51
CA ALA A 84 2.59 -0.85 -18.76
C ALA A 84 1.79 -1.60 -19.85
N ALA A 85 0.98 -2.59 -19.44
CA ALA A 85 0.07 -3.31 -20.34
C ALA A 85 -1.21 -2.52 -20.70
N GLY A 86 -1.52 -1.44 -19.96
CA GLY A 86 -2.75 -0.65 -20.10
C GLY A 86 -4.01 -1.36 -19.58
N ARG A 87 -3.86 -2.49 -18.88
CA ARG A 87 -4.98 -3.25 -18.30
C ARG A 87 -4.50 -4.20 -17.20
N LEU A 88 -5.41 -4.53 -16.29
CA LEU A 88 -5.23 -5.55 -15.27
C LEU A 88 -5.95 -6.85 -15.69
N GLU A 89 -5.30 -8.00 -15.54
CA GLU A 89 -5.94 -9.29 -15.81
C GLU A 89 -6.74 -9.78 -14.60
N ALA A 90 -7.82 -10.54 -14.84
CA ALA A 90 -8.69 -11.03 -13.78
C ALA A 90 -7.95 -11.89 -12.73
N ALA A 91 -6.92 -12.63 -13.16
CA ALA A 91 -6.05 -13.40 -12.28
C ALA A 91 -5.26 -12.46 -11.35
N ASP A 92 -4.74 -11.34 -11.85
CA ASP A 92 -3.97 -10.38 -11.08
C ASP A 92 -4.83 -9.63 -10.07
N ILE A 93 -6.10 -9.33 -10.41
CA ILE A 93 -7.07 -8.73 -9.48
C ILE A 93 -7.25 -9.60 -8.24
N SER A 94 -7.46 -10.90 -8.42
CA SER A 94 -7.67 -11.83 -7.30
C SER A 94 -6.44 -11.90 -6.37
N HIS A 95 -5.24 -11.87 -6.95
CA HIS A 95 -3.99 -11.84 -6.18
C HIS A 95 -3.80 -10.51 -5.45
N LEU A 96 -4.15 -9.38 -6.07
CA LEU A 96 -4.11 -8.06 -5.43
C LEU A 96 -5.10 -7.95 -4.27
N GLU A 97 -6.31 -8.47 -4.41
CA GLU A 97 -7.32 -8.53 -3.34
C GLU A 97 -6.83 -9.39 -2.14
N GLN A 98 -6.18 -10.52 -2.42
CA GLN A 98 -5.58 -11.37 -1.38
C GLN A 98 -4.42 -10.68 -0.66
N GLY A 99 -3.53 -10.03 -1.42
CA GLY A 99 -2.45 -9.23 -0.86
C GLY A 99 -2.95 -8.08 0.01
N LEU A 100 -3.99 -7.36 -0.45
CA LEU A 100 -4.62 -6.30 0.34
C LEU A 100 -5.25 -6.85 1.63
N THR A 101 -5.80 -8.05 1.59
CA THR A 101 -6.31 -8.73 2.80
C THR A 101 -5.18 -9.08 3.77
N ALA A 102 -4.00 -9.43 3.27
CA ALA A 102 -2.81 -9.63 4.10
C ALA A 102 -2.35 -8.31 4.76
N LEU A 103 -2.27 -7.22 3.99
CA LEU A 103 -1.91 -5.89 4.52
C LEU A 103 -2.82 -5.42 5.66
N LYS A 104 -4.13 -5.72 5.58
CA LYS A 104 -5.10 -5.38 6.64
C LYS A 104 -4.81 -6.07 7.99
N ARG A 105 -4.03 -7.16 8.01
CA ARG A 105 -3.68 -7.88 9.25
C ARG A 105 -2.67 -7.12 10.11
N TYR A 106 -1.91 -6.20 9.53
CA TYR A 106 -1.00 -5.33 10.28
C TYR A 106 -1.74 -4.25 11.10
N MET A 107 -3.07 -4.16 10.96
CA MET A 107 -3.92 -3.25 11.72
C MET A 107 -4.65 -3.93 12.90
N ALA A 108 -4.47 -5.24 13.09
CA ALA A 108 -5.20 -6.05 14.08
C ALA A 108 -4.46 -6.20 15.41
#